data_AF-A0A7W1D6A7-F1
#
_entry.id   AF-A0A7W1D6A7-F1
#
_cell.length_a   1.000
_cell.length_b   1.000
_cell.length_c   1.000
_cell.angle_alpha   90.00
_cell.angle_beta   90.00
_cell.angle_gamma   90.00
#
_symmetry.space_group_name_H-M   'P 1'
#
loop_
_entity.id
_entity.type
_entity.pdbx_description
1 polymer ?
#
loop_
_entity_poly.entity_id
_entity_poly.type
_entity_poly.pdbx_seq_one_letter_code
_entity_poly.pdbx_strand_id
1 'polypeptide(L)'
;MVKIRLMRVGKRKQPSYRVVVADSRSARDGRIIESIGHYGPREDPSVVSIDTDRAVFWLQRGAQPSGQARKLLAISGAWSAFKGEPPPGESGSAPAPRRAAPGASRATPAASVEEETGEEASASEEAGASAT
;
A
#
# COMPACT_ATOMS: atom_id res chain seq x y z
N MET A 1 8.34 19.29 18.87
CA MET A 1 7.59 18.15 19.43
C MET A 1 7.95 16.90 18.67
N VAL A 2 8.08 15.78 19.37
CA VAL A 2 8.47 14.50 18.75
C VAL A 2 7.27 13.89 18.03
N LYS A 3 7.48 13.49 16.78
CA LYS A 3 6.47 12.87 15.92
C LYS A 3 6.96 11.54 15.39
N ILE A 4 6.03 10.59 15.28
CA ILE A 4 6.23 9.35 14.51
C ILE A 4 5.71 9.62 13.10
N ARG A 5 6.61 9.56 12.10
CA ARG A 5 6.30 9.90 10.71
C ARG A 5 6.93 8.91 9.74
N LEU A 6 6.48 8.97 8.49
CA LEU A 6 7.01 8.17 7.39
C LEU A 6 8.07 8.97 6.62
N MET A 7 9.30 8.49 6.66
CA MET A 7 10.40 8.98 5.83
C MET A 7 10.37 8.22 4.50
N ARG A 8 10.47 8.93 3.37
CA ARG A 8 10.46 8.25 2.06
C ARG A 8 11.88 7.80 1.75
N VAL A 9 12.01 6.53 1.44
CA VAL A 9 13.22 5.91 0.94
C VAL A 9 12.91 5.20 -0.38
N GLY A 10 13.96 4.79 -1.09
CA GLY A 10 13.81 4.04 -2.33
C GLY A 10 13.86 4.89 -3.61
N LYS A 11 13.65 4.21 -4.74
CA LYS A 11 13.91 4.74 -6.08
C LYS A 11 12.69 5.47 -6.66
N ARG A 12 12.87 6.09 -7.82
CA ARG A 12 11.75 6.62 -8.61
C ARG A 12 10.79 5.47 -8.95
N LYS A 13 9.47 5.70 -8.82
CA LYS A 13 8.40 4.68 -9.01
C LYS A 13 8.46 3.46 -8.08
N GLN A 14 9.36 3.44 -7.09
CA GLN A 14 9.47 2.39 -6.09
C GLN A 14 9.52 3.04 -4.70
N PRO A 15 8.37 3.53 -4.19
CA PRO A 15 8.33 4.15 -2.87
C PRO A 15 8.43 3.09 -1.78
N SER A 16 9.40 3.25 -0.90
CA SER A 16 9.52 2.52 0.35
C SER A 16 9.53 3.54 1.49
N TYR A 17 9.06 3.17 2.67
CA TYR A 17 8.97 4.10 3.79
C TYR A 17 9.65 3.52 5.02
N ARG A 18 10.31 4.39 5.79
CA ARG A 18 10.74 4.06 7.16
C ARG A 18 9.82 4.74 8.15
N VAL A 19 9.40 4.00 9.16
CA VAL A 19 8.68 4.55 10.31
C VAL A 19 9.74 5.11 11.25
N VAL A 20 9.81 6.43 11.36
CA VAL A 20 10.87 7.13 12.10
C VAL A 20 10.28 8.02 13.18
N VAL A 21 11.02 8.15 14.27
CA VAL A 21 10.77 9.09 15.35
C VAL A 21 11.69 10.29 15.14
N ALA A 22 11.11 11.47 14.96
CA ALA A 22 11.86 12.70 14.69
C ALA A 22 11.18 13.92 15.34
N ASP A 23 11.93 15.00 15.55
CA ASP A 23 11.31 16.27 15.91
C ASP A 23 10.51 16.83 14.72
N SER A 24 9.39 17.49 15.02
CA SER A 24 8.51 18.07 14.02
C SER A 24 9.18 19.15 13.16
N ARG A 25 10.26 19.78 13.64
CA ARG A 25 10.98 20.84 12.91
C ARG A 25 12.00 20.26 11.92
N SER A 26 12.37 18.99 12.06
CA SER A 26 13.35 18.36 11.17
C SER A 26 12.75 18.17 9.77
N ALA A 27 13.57 18.35 8.72
CA ALA A 27 13.19 18.04 7.35
C ALA A 27 12.71 16.58 7.23
N ARG A 28 11.80 16.29 6.28
CA ARG A 28 11.14 14.98 6.14
C ARG A 28 12.13 13.80 6.15
N ASP A 29 13.18 13.93 5.34
CA ASP A 29 14.21 12.91 5.15
C ASP A 29 15.55 13.33 5.80
N GLY A 30 15.49 14.19 6.82
CA GLY A 30 16.65 14.72 7.55
C GLY A 30 17.01 13.94 8.81
N ARG A 31 17.57 14.64 9.81
CA ARG A 31 17.97 14.05 11.09
C ARG A 31 16.76 13.39 11.79
N ILE A 32 16.95 12.13 12.19
CA ILE A 32 16.00 11.34 12.98
C ILE A 32 16.62 11.01 14.33
N ILE A 33 15.75 10.70 15.30
CA ILE A 33 16.18 10.19 16.62
C ILE A 33 16.38 8.69 16.52
N GLU A 34 15.36 7.98 16.01
CA GLU A 34 15.34 6.52 15.92
C GLU A 34 14.46 6.04 14.76
N SER A 35 14.82 4.90 14.18
CA SER A 35 14.02 4.18 13.18
C SER A 35 13.39 2.96 13.82
N ILE A 36 12.06 2.93 13.91
CA ILE A 36 11.31 1.88 14.62
C ILE A 36 10.72 0.82 13.68
N GLY A 37 10.76 1.05 12.36
CA GLY A 37 10.22 0.08 11.40
C GLY A 37 10.29 0.50 9.94
N HIS A 38 9.73 -0.34 9.07
CA HIS A 38 9.59 -0.07 7.64
C HIS A 38 8.20 -0.43 7.11
N TYR A 39 7.83 0.23 6.02
CA TYR A 39 6.57 0.05 5.33
C TYR A 39 6.79 0.02 3.81
N GLY A 40 6.39 -1.10 3.19
CA GLY A 40 6.42 -1.33 1.75
C GLY A 40 5.01 -1.45 1.17
N PRO A 41 4.46 -0.40 0.54
CA PRO A 41 3.10 -0.44 -0.02
C PRO A 41 2.98 -1.15 -1.37
N ARG A 42 4.09 -1.52 -2.00
CA ARG A 42 4.10 -2.08 -3.36
C ARG A 42 3.85 -3.59 -3.38
N GLU A 43 4.05 -4.23 -2.25
CA GLU A 43 3.87 -5.67 -2.08
C GLU A 43 2.41 -5.95 -1.71
N ASP A 44 1.88 -7.06 -2.21
CA ASP A 44 0.55 -7.58 -1.87
C ASP A 44 0.75 -8.96 -1.23
N PRO A 45 0.61 -9.10 0.10
CA PRO A 45 0.19 -8.09 1.08
C PRO A 45 1.28 -7.04 1.39
N SER A 46 0.87 -5.85 1.82
CA SER A 46 1.82 -4.77 2.16
C SER A 46 2.70 -5.16 3.33
N VAL A 47 4.02 -5.05 3.15
CA VAL A 47 4.97 -5.40 4.20
C VAL A 47 5.03 -4.29 5.23
N VAL A 48 4.65 -4.63 6.46
CA VAL A 48 4.72 -3.78 7.65
C VAL A 48 5.55 -4.50 8.70
N SER A 49 6.71 -3.94 9.02
CA SER A 49 7.54 -4.44 10.13
C SER A 49 7.80 -3.27 11.08
N ILE A 50 7.32 -3.40 12.31
CA ILE A 50 7.43 -2.38 13.35
C ILE A 50 7.87 -3.06 14.65
N ASP A 51 8.90 -2.50 15.28
CA ASP A 51 9.27 -2.86 16.64
C ASP A 51 8.22 -2.32 17.62
N THR A 52 7.49 -3.24 18.25
CA THR A 52 6.37 -2.91 19.13
C THR A 52 6.84 -2.30 20.46
N ASP A 53 7.92 -2.80 21.03
CA ASP A 53 8.45 -2.31 22.31
C ASP A 53 8.90 -0.85 22.18
N ARG A 54 9.70 -0.56 21.15
CA ARG A 54 10.19 0.79 20.86
C ARG A 54 9.05 1.73 20.50
N ALA A 55 8.08 1.26 19.72
CA ALA A 55 6.91 2.06 19.39
C ALA A 55 6.12 2.47 20.65
N VAL A 56 5.83 1.52 21.55
CA VAL A 56 5.11 1.77 22.80
C VAL A 56 5.88 2.74 23.70
N PHE A 57 7.19 2.54 23.84
CA PHE A 57 8.06 3.44 24.61
C PHE A 57 7.99 4.89 24.13
N TRP A 58 8.04 5.12 22.82
CA TRP A 58 7.92 6.47 22.27
C TRP A 58 6.52 7.06 22.41
N LEU A 59 5.48 6.24 22.30
CA LEU A 59 4.09 6.67 22.55
C LEU A 59 3.89 7.07 24.02
N GLN A 60 4.44 6.32 24.96
CA GLN A 60 4.42 6.67 26.40
C GLN A 60 5.16 7.98 26.71
N ARG A 61 6.23 8.29 25.95
CA ARG A 61 6.95 9.58 26.02
C ARG A 61 6.21 10.74 25.35
N GLY A 62 5.00 10.52 24.85
CA GLY A 62 4.17 11.55 24.23
C GLY A 62 4.49 11.81 22.75
N ALA A 63 5.14 10.88 22.04
CA ALA A 63 5.33 11.01 20.61
C ALA A 63 3.99 11.00 19.87
N GLN A 64 3.78 11.97 18.99
CA GLN A 64 2.53 12.10 18.24
C GLN A 64 2.64 11.40 16.87
N PRO A 65 1.87 10.33 16.60
CA PRO A 65 1.89 9.66 15.30
C PRO A 65 1.12 10.44 14.22
N SER A 66 1.62 10.41 12.99
CA SER A 66 0.87 10.89 11.82
C SER A 66 -0.29 9.95 11.47
N GLY A 67 -1.25 10.42 10.66
CA GLY A 67 -2.45 9.62 10.30
C GLY A 67 -2.12 8.24 9.74
N GLN A 68 -1.17 8.15 8.80
CA GLN A 68 -0.71 6.87 8.25
C GLN A 68 0.12 6.06 9.24
N ALA A 69 1.01 6.70 10.01
CA ALA A 69 1.80 5.99 11.02
C ALA A 69 0.90 5.34 12.08
N ARG A 70 -0.17 6.03 12.51
CA ARG A 70 -1.16 5.47 13.44
C ARG A 70 -1.86 4.23 12.88
N LYS A 71 -2.20 4.21 11.59
CA LYS A 71 -2.81 3.02 10.95
C LYS A 71 -1.84 1.84 10.96
N LEU A 72 -0.57 2.08 10.64
CA LEU A 72 0.46 1.03 10.66
C LEU A 72 0.70 0.50 12.07
N LEU A 73 0.73 1.38 13.09
CA LEU A 73 0.83 0.99 14.50
C LEU A 73 -0.38 0.18 14.98
N ALA A 74 -1.57 0.43 14.43
CA ALA A 74 -2.76 -0.36 14.73
C ALA A 74 -2.67 -1.75 14.10
N ILE A 75 -2.21 -1.85 12.84
CA ILE A 75 -1.99 -3.13 12.16
C ILE A 75 -0.93 -3.97 12.88
N SER A 76 0.14 -3.34 13.36
CA SER A 76 1.21 -4.04 14.08
C SER A 76 0.85 -4.40 15.53
N GLY A 77 -0.31 -3.98 16.05
CA GLY A 77 -0.72 -4.20 17.45
C GLY A 77 -0.07 -3.27 18.48
N ALA A 78 0.93 -2.47 18.08
CA ALA A 78 1.63 -1.55 18.98
C ALA A 78 0.72 -0.45 19.55
N TRP A 79 -0.26 -0.01 18.77
CA TRP A 79 -1.24 0.97 19.22
C TRP A 79 -2.19 0.41 20.29
N SER A 80 -2.59 -0.85 20.16
CA SER A 80 -3.45 -1.52 21.15
C SER A 80 -2.67 -1.79 22.44
N ALA A 81 -1.43 -2.28 22.32
CA ALA A 81 -0.52 -2.45 23.45
C ALA A 81 -0.29 -1.14 24.23
N PHE A 82 -0.12 0.00 23.54
CA PHE A 82 0.02 1.31 24.18
C PHE A 82 -1.23 1.72 24.97
N LYS A 83 -2.43 1.40 24.47
CA LYS A 83 -3.69 1.75 25.13
C LYS A 83 -4.08 0.80 26.27
N GLY A 84 -3.38 -0.32 26.43
CA GLY A 84 -3.76 -1.37 27.37
C GLY A 84 -5.03 -2.12 26.96
N GLU A 85 -5.47 -1.97 25.71
CA GLU A 85 -6.60 -2.72 25.15
C GLU A 85 -6.04 -3.99 24.51
N PRO A 86 -6.66 -5.17 24.68
CA PRO A 86 -6.32 -6.35 23.92
C PRO A 86 -6.25 -6.02 22.41
N PRO A 87 -5.26 -6.55 21.67
CA PRO A 87 -5.17 -6.32 20.24
C PRO A 87 -6.50 -6.79 19.60
N PRO A 88 -7.13 -5.99 18.72
CA PRO A 88 -8.37 -6.38 18.07
C PRO A 88 -8.07 -7.56 17.13
N GLY A 89 -8.15 -8.77 17.68
CA GLY A 89 -8.12 -10.04 16.96
C GLY A 89 -9.50 -10.48 16.47
N GLU A 90 -10.58 -9.83 16.92
CA GLU A 90 -11.96 -10.19 16.58
C GLU A 90 -12.80 -8.93 16.31
N SER A 91 -12.64 -8.34 15.12
CA SER A 91 -13.76 -7.63 14.45
C SER A 91 -13.40 -7.37 12.99
N GLY A 92 -13.64 -8.38 12.15
CA GLY A 92 -13.94 -8.20 10.73
C GLY A 92 -12.72 -7.98 9.82
N SER A 93 -11.93 -9.02 9.60
CA SER A 93 -12.02 -9.70 8.30
C SER A 93 -13.47 -10.09 8.00
N ALA A 94 -14.19 -9.17 7.36
CA ALA A 94 -15.24 -9.53 6.44
C ALA A 94 -15.03 -8.60 5.23
N PRO A 95 -14.42 -9.08 4.12
CA PRO A 95 -14.75 -8.48 2.85
C PRO A 95 -16.26 -8.58 2.74
N ALA A 96 -16.97 -7.46 2.66
CA ALA A 96 -18.32 -7.51 2.17
C ALA A 96 -18.24 -8.23 0.82
N PRO A 97 -18.86 -9.41 0.63
CA PRO A 97 -19.07 -9.89 -0.72
C PRO A 97 -19.88 -8.80 -1.38
N ARG A 98 -19.28 -8.13 -2.38
CA ARG A 98 -20.02 -7.27 -3.29
C ARG A 98 -21.12 -8.17 -3.82
N ARG A 99 -22.32 -7.94 -3.26
CA ARG A 99 -23.49 -8.79 -3.33
C ARG A 99 -23.62 -9.28 -4.76
N ALA A 100 -23.36 -10.56 -4.99
CA ALA A 100 -23.78 -11.23 -6.19
C ALA A 100 -25.28 -10.97 -6.29
N ALA A 101 -25.69 -10.15 -7.25
CA ALA A 101 -27.09 -9.99 -7.58
C ALA A 101 -27.54 -11.30 -8.24
N PRO A 102 -28.48 -12.06 -7.65
CA PRO A 102 -29.13 -13.13 -8.36
C PRO A 102 -30.18 -12.53 -9.31
N GLY A 103 -30.25 -13.09 -10.50
CA GLY A 103 -30.91 -12.51 -11.67
C GLY A 103 -32.41 -12.24 -11.52
N ALA A 104 -32.85 -11.18 -12.19
CA ALA A 104 -34.19 -11.10 -12.74
C ALA A 104 -34.08 -11.46 -14.23
N SER A 105 -34.54 -12.68 -14.52
CA SER A 105 -34.91 -13.11 -15.86
C SER A 105 -35.84 -12.09 -16.51
N ARG A 106 -35.47 -11.62 -17.70
CA ARG A 106 -36.45 -11.39 -18.76
C ARG A 106 -35.78 -11.58 -20.12
N ALA A 107 -35.92 -12.79 -20.62
CA ALA A 107 -35.78 -13.07 -22.04
C ALA A 107 -36.86 -12.30 -22.82
N THR A 108 -36.44 -11.63 -23.89
CA THR A 108 -37.19 -11.57 -25.16
C THR A 108 -36.18 -11.37 -26.30
N PRO A 109 -36.24 -12.20 -27.36
CA PRO A 109 -35.24 -12.26 -28.44
C PRO A 109 -35.61 -11.37 -29.65
N ALA A 110 -34.77 -11.46 -30.70
CA ALA A 110 -34.88 -10.87 -32.05
C ALA A 110 -34.26 -9.45 -32.16
N ALA A 111 -33.40 -9.12 -33.12
CA ALA A 111 -32.98 -9.78 -34.36
C ALA A 111 -31.64 -9.17 -34.87
N SER A 112 -30.89 -9.97 -35.66
CA SER A 112 -30.17 -9.65 -36.92
C SER A 112 -29.47 -8.29 -37.10
N VAL A 113 -28.28 -8.15 -37.69
CA VAL A 113 -27.48 -8.92 -38.67
C VAL A 113 -26.08 -8.26 -38.66
N GLU A 114 -24.96 -9.01 -38.68
CA GLU A 114 -24.10 -9.31 -39.86
C GLU A 114 -23.62 -8.03 -40.61
N GLU A 115 -22.37 -7.85 -41.03
CA GLU A 115 -21.15 -8.65 -41.08
C GLU A 115 -20.01 -7.72 -41.59
N GLU A 116 -18.81 -8.31 -41.70
CA GLU A 116 -17.69 -7.95 -42.58
C GLU A 116 -16.67 -6.91 -42.08
N THR A 117 -15.41 -7.27 -41.83
CA THR A 117 -14.38 -8.00 -42.64
C THR A 117 -13.51 -7.04 -43.45
N GLY A 118 -12.21 -7.33 -43.43
CA GLY A 118 -11.09 -6.65 -44.10
C GLY A 118 -9.92 -6.60 -43.12
N GLU A 119 -9.21 -7.68 -42.82
CA GLU A 119 -8.35 -8.52 -43.67
C GLU A 119 -7.24 -7.73 -44.41
N GLU A 120 -6.01 -8.02 -43.95
CA GLU A 120 -4.70 -8.10 -44.61
C GLU A 120 -4.31 -7.18 -45.79
N ALA A 121 -3.07 -6.65 -45.75
CA ALA A 121 -1.95 -7.39 -46.39
C ALA A 121 -0.62 -6.60 -46.43
N SER A 122 0.45 -7.41 -46.41
CA SER A 122 1.82 -7.23 -46.93
C SER A 122 2.81 -6.36 -46.14
N ALA A 123 3.92 -6.86 -45.57
CA ALA A 123 4.96 -7.84 -45.94
C ALA A 123 6.14 -7.28 -46.77
N SER A 124 7.35 -7.75 -46.38
CA SER A 124 8.68 -7.70 -47.04
C SER A 124 9.41 -6.34 -47.09
N GLU A 125 10.74 -6.18 -46.97
CA GLU A 125 11.90 -7.10 -46.97
C GLU A 125 13.18 -6.37 -46.45
N GLU A 126 14.03 -7.13 -45.76
CA GLU A 126 15.51 -7.25 -45.78
C GLU A 126 16.54 -6.12 -46.16
N ALA A 127 17.66 -6.17 -45.41
CA ALA A 127 19.08 -6.17 -45.83
C ALA A 127 19.94 -4.87 -45.96
N GLY A 128 21.11 -4.93 -45.29
CA GLY A 128 22.36 -4.16 -45.54
C GLY A 128 22.73 -3.16 -44.42
N ALA A 129 23.89 -3.16 -43.75
CA ALA A 129 25.20 -3.74 -44.06
C ALA A 129 26.11 -3.86 -42.80
N SER A 130 26.89 -4.95 -42.79
CA SER A 130 28.26 -5.17 -42.27
C SER A 130 29.01 -3.96 -41.67
N ALA A 131 29.63 -4.08 -40.50
CA ALA A 131 30.94 -4.71 -40.27
C ALA A 131 32.09 -4.10 -41.10
N THR A 132 32.88 -3.23 -40.47
CA THR A 132 34.34 -3.06 -40.60
C THR A 132 34.82 -2.24 -39.41
#